data_AF-A0A841CZQ8-F1
#
_entry.id   AF-A0A841CZQ8-F1
#
_cell.length_a   1.000
_cell.length_b   1.000
_cell.length_c   1.000
_cell.angle_alpha   90.00
_cell.angle_beta   90.00
_cell.angle_gamma   90.00
#
_symmetry.space_group_name_H-M   'P 1'
#
loop_
_entity.id
_entity.type
_entity.pdbx_description
1 polymer ?
#
loop_
_entity_poly.entity_id
_entity_poly.type
_entity_poly.pdbx_seq_one_letter_code
_entity_poly.pdbx_strand_id
1 'polypeptide(L)'
;MKRRLPAGRIPSLVAALAVLPLAVPSSPAQAAQAGPEVRATAVVLVDFQDKSHPDAAAATAKAKEIFFGSGTSVATYFKKTSQDRVVFSGQVFGPWKLDMPAGCDTGQMRLKVDAQLKARGVDRTRFKHVSIIMPSGGCGWAGLATVGGETSWMPGPPDGYSAAGTIHEIGHNLGLSHEGTSACTEGTLSGCVAAGYRGKTSVMGGGGPGVGLSAPALVKLKWHTAAERIVPTASGAYTLPPLYGPGRRFLDIPLADTKDGDRLVVEYRRRGLGPDADVAEGVIVYLVPKGDYKKAVQIDTTPATTGKGSTPLGVGRTVKGRGVTLTVLSQSAAGARVSLTLPGGAPAPTTAPTAPAPTATAKPTATATATAKPTATATATAKPTATATATAKPTAPAPTATQAPASGGLPAISAGVGVRPGVAAPGRSVTVTAVCSGSGVAKVVSTAFATRENVPPVPTVAWYPQLAVSAKARPGRHHVHVRCADGSIARTSLTVG
;
A
#
# COMPACT_ATOMS: atom_id res chain seq x y z
N MET A 1 47.02 94.56 12.87
CA MET A 1 46.47 95.48 11.84
C MET A 1 45.82 94.68 10.73
N LYS A 2 44.68 95.12 10.18
CA LYS A 2 43.98 94.41 9.09
C LYS A 2 44.58 94.80 7.73
N ARG A 3 44.81 93.83 6.83
CA ARG A 3 44.87 94.08 5.37
C ARG A 3 44.02 93.05 4.64
N ARG A 4 43.14 93.54 3.76
CA ARG A 4 42.33 92.74 2.83
C ARG A 4 43.10 92.56 1.52
N LEU A 5 42.87 91.45 0.84
CA LEU A 5 43.12 91.28 -0.60
C LEU A 5 41.86 90.70 -1.27
N PRO A 6 41.67 90.86 -2.60
CA PRO A 6 40.35 90.99 -3.20
C PRO A 6 39.79 89.72 -3.87
N ALA A 7 38.55 89.83 -4.35
CA ALA A 7 37.76 88.74 -4.89
C ALA A 7 38.21 88.24 -6.28
N GLY A 8 38.16 86.91 -6.47
CA GLY A 8 38.16 86.24 -7.77
C GLY A 8 36.80 85.59 -8.05
N ARG A 9 36.32 85.67 -9.29
CA ARG A 9 35.03 85.08 -9.71
C ARG A 9 35.13 83.56 -9.81
N ILE A 10 34.11 82.85 -9.31
CA ILE A 10 33.95 81.40 -9.47
C ILE A 10 32.91 81.15 -10.59
N PRO A 11 33.18 80.28 -11.58
CA PRO A 11 32.20 79.93 -12.61
C PRO A 11 31.16 78.93 -12.07
N SER A 12 29.90 79.11 -12.47
CA SER A 12 28.79 78.22 -12.10
C SER A 12 28.92 76.85 -12.77
N LEU A 13 29.01 75.78 -11.97
CA LEU A 13 28.88 74.41 -12.46
C LEU A 13 27.41 73.97 -12.36
N VAL A 14 26.80 73.58 -13.48
CA VAL A 14 25.45 73.01 -13.50
C VAL A 14 25.54 71.53 -13.12
N ALA A 15 25.05 71.19 -11.93
CA ALA A 15 24.98 69.80 -11.47
C ALA A 15 23.71 69.12 -12.02
N ALA A 16 23.88 68.17 -12.94
CA ALA A 16 22.78 67.34 -13.41
C ALA A 16 22.43 66.26 -12.36
N LEU A 17 21.18 66.24 -11.88
CA LEU A 17 20.69 65.15 -11.03
C LEU A 17 20.48 63.89 -11.88
N ALA A 18 21.35 62.90 -11.71
CA ALA A 18 21.13 61.55 -12.21
C ALA A 18 20.14 60.81 -11.28
N VAL A 19 18.92 60.55 -11.77
CA VAL A 19 17.95 59.70 -11.07
C VAL A 19 18.36 58.24 -11.27
N LEU A 20 18.92 57.61 -10.23
CA LEU A 20 19.13 56.16 -10.24
C LEU A 20 17.79 55.43 -10.04
N PRO A 21 17.43 54.45 -10.89
CA PRO A 21 16.27 53.61 -10.65
C PRO A 21 16.52 52.68 -9.45
N LEU A 22 15.60 52.68 -8.50
CA LEU A 22 15.58 51.72 -7.39
C LEU A 22 15.40 50.30 -7.95
N ALA A 23 16.43 49.47 -7.77
CA ALA A 23 16.34 48.05 -8.12
C ALA A 23 15.34 47.35 -7.19
N VAL A 24 14.18 46.97 -7.73
CA VAL A 24 13.21 46.15 -7.01
C VAL A 24 13.85 44.77 -6.79
N PRO A 25 13.94 44.25 -5.55
CA PRO A 25 14.50 42.93 -5.31
C PRO A 25 13.63 41.88 -5.99
N SER A 26 14.20 41.15 -6.95
CA SER A 26 13.54 40.05 -7.62
C SER A 26 13.09 39.01 -6.60
N SER A 27 11.78 38.75 -6.52
CA SER A 27 11.24 37.65 -5.71
C SER A 27 12.01 36.36 -6.01
N PRO A 28 12.34 35.53 -5.00
CA PRO A 28 12.99 34.26 -5.26
C PRO A 28 12.11 33.45 -6.21
N ALA A 29 12.68 33.01 -7.33
CA ALA A 29 11.95 32.25 -8.34
C ALA A 29 11.32 31.03 -7.66
N GLN A 30 9.99 30.98 -7.65
CA GLN A 30 9.23 29.86 -7.13
C GLN A 30 9.73 28.60 -7.86
N ALA A 31 10.42 27.71 -7.15
CA ALA A 31 10.94 26.49 -7.75
C ALA A 31 9.76 25.76 -8.41
N ALA A 32 9.80 25.64 -9.74
CA ALA A 32 8.72 25.02 -10.50
C ALA A 32 8.47 23.64 -9.89
N GLN A 33 7.23 23.38 -9.48
CA GLN A 33 6.88 22.07 -8.95
C GLN A 33 7.20 21.04 -10.03
N ALA A 34 8.15 20.14 -9.73
CA ALA A 34 8.42 19.01 -10.60
C ALA A 34 7.10 18.30 -10.86
N GLY A 35 6.79 18.04 -12.13
CA GLY A 35 5.58 17.32 -12.51
C GLY A 35 5.51 15.93 -11.87
N PRO A 36 4.34 15.26 -11.94
CA PRO A 36 4.16 13.93 -11.38
C PRO A 36 5.29 12.98 -11.81
N GLU A 37 5.81 12.20 -10.86
CA GLU A 37 6.76 11.15 -11.18
C GLU A 37 6.06 10.09 -12.03
N VAL A 38 6.54 9.89 -13.26
CA VAL A 38 5.98 8.90 -14.19
C VAL A 38 6.57 7.53 -13.90
N ARG A 39 5.72 6.61 -13.44
CA ARG A 39 6.04 5.19 -13.22
C ARG A 39 5.59 4.40 -14.44
N ALA A 40 6.42 4.40 -15.48
CA ALA A 40 6.17 3.65 -16.70
C ALA A 40 6.25 2.13 -16.45
N THR A 41 5.21 1.37 -16.85
CA THR A 41 5.09 -0.08 -16.64
C THR A 41 4.94 -0.81 -17.96
N ALA A 42 5.78 -1.80 -18.22
CA ALA A 42 5.57 -2.77 -19.29
C ALA A 42 4.76 -3.94 -18.73
N VAL A 43 3.50 -4.05 -19.14
CA VAL A 43 2.63 -5.17 -18.78
C VAL A 43 2.80 -6.22 -19.88
N VAL A 44 3.29 -7.40 -19.56
CA VAL A 44 3.60 -8.43 -20.56
C VAL A 44 2.75 -9.66 -20.29
N LEU A 45 1.80 -9.92 -21.18
CA LEU A 45 1.10 -11.20 -21.20
C LEU A 45 2.04 -12.27 -21.77
N VAL A 46 2.08 -13.43 -21.13
CA VAL A 46 2.90 -14.56 -21.54
C VAL A 46 2.08 -15.83 -21.54
N ASP A 47 2.33 -16.69 -22.53
CA ASP A 47 1.87 -18.07 -22.56
C ASP A 47 3.08 -18.99 -22.40
N PHE A 48 2.84 -20.26 -22.09
CA PHE A 48 3.85 -21.30 -21.92
C PHE A 48 3.83 -22.29 -23.09
N GLN A 49 4.81 -23.20 -23.13
CA GLN A 49 4.87 -24.27 -24.13
C GLN A 49 3.59 -25.12 -24.16
N ASP A 50 3.08 -25.43 -22.96
CA ASP A 50 2.03 -26.37 -22.60
C ASP A 50 0.72 -25.73 -22.09
N LYS A 51 0.69 -24.41 -21.87
CA LYS A 51 -0.51 -23.69 -21.38
C LYS A 51 -0.58 -22.26 -21.88
N SER A 52 -1.73 -21.86 -22.41
CA SER A 52 -2.02 -20.49 -22.85
C SER A 52 -3.19 -19.87 -22.10
N HIS A 53 -3.39 -18.56 -22.27
CA HIS A 53 -4.63 -17.90 -21.91
C HIS A 53 -5.78 -18.48 -22.77
N PRO A 54 -6.94 -18.85 -22.19
CA PRO A 54 -8.05 -19.41 -22.96
C PRO A 54 -8.70 -18.36 -23.89
N ASP A 55 -8.66 -17.08 -23.48
CA ASP A 55 -8.99 -15.94 -24.33
C ASP A 55 -7.89 -14.88 -24.19
N ALA A 56 -7.01 -14.83 -25.19
CA ALA A 56 -5.92 -13.88 -25.31
C ALA A 56 -6.40 -12.43 -25.45
N ALA A 57 -7.52 -12.20 -26.13
CA ALA A 57 -8.05 -10.87 -26.39
C ALA A 57 -8.68 -10.28 -25.13
N ALA A 58 -9.52 -11.06 -24.43
CA ALA A 58 -10.11 -10.66 -23.15
C ALA A 58 -9.03 -10.48 -22.07
N ALA A 59 -8.01 -11.35 -22.02
CA ALA A 59 -6.87 -11.17 -21.11
C ALA A 59 -6.14 -9.84 -21.38
N THR A 60 -5.88 -9.52 -22.65
CA THR A 60 -5.22 -8.26 -23.06
C THR A 60 -6.07 -7.04 -22.74
N ALA A 61 -7.39 -7.09 -22.98
CA ALA A 61 -8.32 -6.02 -22.66
C ALA A 61 -8.39 -5.76 -21.14
N LYS A 62 -8.57 -6.83 -20.34
CA LYS A 62 -8.57 -6.78 -18.88
C LYS A 62 -7.24 -6.25 -18.31
N ALA A 63 -6.11 -6.60 -18.94
CA ALA A 63 -4.80 -6.07 -18.56
C ALA A 63 -4.69 -4.55 -18.78
N LYS A 64 -5.16 -4.05 -19.93
CA LYS A 64 -5.22 -2.61 -20.22
C LYS A 64 -6.11 -1.87 -19.21
N GLU A 65 -7.28 -2.42 -18.91
CA GLU A 65 -8.23 -1.85 -17.96
C GLU A 65 -7.65 -1.78 -16.54
N ILE A 66 -7.14 -2.89 -16.01
CA ILE A 66 -6.63 -2.97 -14.64
C ILE A 66 -5.36 -2.13 -14.42
N PHE A 67 -4.49 -1.98 -15.42
CA PHE A 67 -3.31 -1.12 -15.26
C PHE A 67 -3.60 0.36 -15.55
N PHE A 68 -4.31 0.67 -16.63
CA PHE A 68 -4.34 2.02 -17.21
C PHE A 68 -5.77 2.55 -17.48
N GLY A 69 -6.82 1.78 -17.18
CA GLY A 69 -8.21 2.23 -17.33
C GLY A 69 -8.61 3.35 -16.36
N SER A 70 -9.66 4.09 -16.69
CA SER A 70 -10.16 5.21 -15.87
C SER A 70 -10.90 4.76 -14.60
N GLY A 71 -11.39 3.52 -14.56
CA GLY A 71 -12.06 2.93 -13.40
C GLY A 71 -11.09 2.45 -12.32
N THR A 72 -11.36 1.24 -11.79
CA THR A 72 -10.58 0.61 -10.73
C THR A 72 -9.25 0.06 -11.25
N SER A 73 -8.26 0.94 -11.42
CA SER A 73 -6.95 0.61 -12.00
C SER A 73 -5.76 1.01 -11.13
N VAL A 74 -4.58 0.47 -11.46
CA VAL A 74 -3.28 0.87 -10.88
C VAL A 74 -3.04 2.37 -11.08
N ALA A 75 -3.25 2.88 -12.30
CA ALA A 75 -3.11 4.31 -12.60
C ALA A 75 -4.03 5.19 -11.75
N THR A 76 -5.34 4.88 -11.69
CA THR A 76 -6.31 5.65 -10.90
C THR A 76 -6.00 5.56 -9.40
N TYR A 77 -5.67 4.37 -8.88
CA TYR A 77 -5.38 4.16 -7.46
C TYR A 77 -4.14 4.95 -7.00
N PHE A 78 -3.01 4.84 -7.71
CA PHE A 78 -1.77 5.48 -7.30
C PHE A 78 -1.75 6.99 -7.57
N LYS A 79 -2.46 7.47 -8.60
CA LYS A 79 -2.73 8.91 -8.77
C LYS A 79 -3.51 9.46 -7.58
N LYS A 80 -4.55 8.76 -7.13
CA LYS A 80 -5.43 9.18 -6.02
C LYS A 80 -4.77 9.07 -4.64
N THR A 81 -3.99 8.03 -4.38
CA THR A 81 -3.29 7.83 -3.09
C THR A 81 -2.01 8.65 -2.96
N SER A 82 -1.32 8.98 -4.07
CA SER A 82 -0.19 9.91 -4.04
C SER A 82 -0.61 11.39 -4.02
N GLN A 83 -1.90 11.68 -4.28
CA GLN A 83 -2.45 13.02 -4.56
C GLN A 83 -1.70 13.68 -5.73
N ASP A 84 -1.76 13.04 -6.90
CA ASP A 84 -1.17 13.51 -8.16
C ASP A 84 0.35 13.65 -8.18
N ARG A 85 1.08 13.14 -7.16
CA ARG A 85 2.55 13.13 -7.13
C ARG A 85 3.16 12.03 -7.99
N VAL A 86 2.42 10.94 -8.23
CA VAL A 86 2.86 9.78 -9.02
C VAL A 86 1.77 9.39 -10.00
N VAL A 87 2.16 9.15 -11.25
CA VAL A 87 1.27 8.66 -12.32
C VAL A 87 1.85 7.40 -12.93
N PHE A 88 1.08 6.32 -12.92
CA PHE A 88 1.42 5.12 -13.67
C PHE A 88 0.92 5.23 -15.11
N SER A 89 1.78 4.86 -16.05
CA SER A 89 1.50 4.83 -17.49
C SER A 89 2.24 3.64 -18.10
N GLY A 90 2.06 3.35 -19.38
CA GLY A 90 2.80 2.26 -20.00
C GLY A 90 2.15 1.62 -21.20
N GLN A 91 2.52 0.37 -21.46
CA GLN A 91 2.09 -0.40 -22.61
C GLN A 91 1.79 -1.85 -22.20
N VAL A 92 0.86 -2.47 -22.90
CA VAL A 92 0.53 -3.90 -22.75
C VAL A 92 1.05 -4.65 -23.97
N PHE A 93 1.84 -5.69 -23.73
CA PHE A 93 2.50 -6.52 -24.72
C PHE A 93 1.97 -7.96 -24.65
N GLY A 94 2.10 -8.69 -25.76
CA GLY A 94 1.74 -10.10 -25.84
C GLY A 94 0.24 -10.37 -26.09
N PRO A 95 -0.23 -11.61 -25.81
CA PRO A 95 0.53 -12.70 -25.20
C PRO A 95 1.72 -13.17 -26.04
N TRP A 96 2.83 -13.50 -25.38
CA TRP A 96 4.00 -14.11 -26.01
C TRP A 96 4.23 -15.51 -25.48
N LYS A 97 4.31 -16.49 -26.37
CA LYS A 97 4.69 -17.86 -25.99
C LYS A 97 6.15 -17.90 -25.56
N LEU A 98 6.38 -18.15 -24.27
CA LEU A 98 7.69 -18.39 -23.70
C LEU A 98 8.12 -19.83 -23.95
N ASP A 99 9.41 -19.99 -24.21
CA ASP A 99 10.06 -21.29 -24.32
C ASP A 99 10.32 -21.91 -22.93
N MET A 100 9.25 -22.18 -22.19
CA MET A 100 9.26 -22.89 -20.90
C MET A 100 7.87 -23.49 -20.64
N PRO A 101 7.76 -24.60 -19.86
CA PRO A 101 6.49 -25.11 -19.39
C PRO A 101 5.88 -24.19 -18.34
N ALA A 102 4.57 -24.35 -18.10
CA ALA A 102 3.81 -23.59 -17.12
C ALA A 102 4.29 -23.91 -15.70
N GLY A 103 4.52 -22.85 -14.92
CA GLY A 103 5.02 -22.98 -13.56
C GLY A 103 5.41 -21.65 -12.96
N CYS A 104 6.04 -21.71 -11.79
CA CYS A 104 6.27 -20.56 -10.92
C CYS A 104 7.75 -20.18 -10.80
N ASP A 105 8.57 -20.53 -11.81
CA ASP A 105 9.95 -20.04 -11.93
C ASP A 105 9.93 -18.59 -12.44
N THR A 106 9.77 -17.68 -11.49
CA THR A 106 9.68 -16.25 -11.70
C THR A 106 10.97 -15.65 -12.27
N GLY A 107 12.13 -16.24 -11.94
CA GLY A 107 13.44 -15.83 -12.45
C GLY A 107 13.61 -16.13 -13.93
N GLN A 108 13.37 -17.38 -14.35
CA GLN A 108 13.43 -17.77 -15.77
C GLN A 108 12.39 -17.03 -16.60
N MET A 109 11.18 -16.87 -16.07
CA MET A 109 10.10 -16.13 -16.74
C MET A 109 10.49 -14.66 -16.97
N ARG A 110 11.11 -14.01 -15.97
CA ARG A 110 11.60 -12.63 -16.08
C ARG A 110 12.68 -12.50 -17.16
N LEU A 111 13.66 -13.41 -17.17
CA LEU A 111 14.74 -13.43 -18.17
C LEU A 111 14.21 -13.66 -19.60
N LYS A 112 13.28 -14.60 -19.80
CA LYS A 112 12.66 -14.86 -21.11
C LYS A 112 11.78 -13.68 -21.57
N VAL A 113 11.11 -12.98 -20.66
CA VAL A 113 10.38 -11.73 -20.97
C VAL A 113 11.32 -10.59 -21.39
N ASP A 114 12.46 -10.38 -20.70
CA ASP A 114 13.46 -9.40 -21.14
C ASP A 114 14.04 -9.72 -22.53
N ALA A 115 14.32 -11.01 -22.79
CA ALA A 115 14.78 -11.45 -24.10
C ALA A 115 13.74 -11.16 -25.20
N GLN A 116 12.45 -11.40 -24.94
CA GLN A 116 11.36 -11.08 -25.89
C GLN A 116 11.17 -9.58 -26.09
N LEU A 117 11.25 -8.76 -25.03
CA LEU A 117 11.24 -7.30 -25.14
C LEU A 117 12.38 -6.81 -26.06
N LYS A 118 13.61 -7.24 -25.77
CA LYS A 118 14.80 -6.88 -26.55
C LYS A 118 14.71 -7.34 -28.01
N ALA A 119 14.31 -8.60 -28.25
CA ALA A 119 14.16 -9.16 -29.60
C ALA A 119 13.09 -8.43 -30.44
N ARG A 120 12.16 -7.73 -29.80
CA ARG A 120 11.09 -6.95 -30.44
C ARG A 120 11.37 -5.44 -30.47
N GLY A 121 12.61 -5.03 -30.20
CA GLY A 121 13.03 -3.63 -30.20
C GLY A 121 12.48 -2.79 -29.04
N VAL A 122 11.93 -3.42 -28.00
CA VAL A 122 11.40 -2.72 -26.83
C VAL A 122 12.52 -2.50 -25.82
N ASP A 123 12.98 -1.26 -25.71
CA ASP A 123 13.94 -0.85 -24.70
C ASP A 123 13.34 -0.94 -23.28
N ARG A 124 13.83 -1.91 -22.51
CA ARG A 124 13.43 -2.18 -21.13
C ARG A 124 13.75 -1.03 -20.16
N THR A 125 14.75 -0.20 -20.44
CA THR A 125 15.17 0.89 -19.54
C THR A 125 14.14 2.03 -19.45
N ARG A 126 13.25 2.13 -20.45
CA ARG A 126 12.13 3.07 -20.50
C ARG A 126 11.03 2.77 -19.47
N PHE A 127 11.02 1.59 -18.89
CA PHE A 127 10.02 1.15 -17.92
C PHE A 127 10.64 1.04 -16.51
N LYS A 128 9.96 1.60 -15.52
CA LYS A 128 10.27 1.44 -14.09
C LYS A 128 9.78 0.11 -13.53
N HIS A 129 8.78 -0.49 -14.17
CA HIS A 129 8.16 -1.73 -13.72
C HIS A 129 7.90 -2.68 -14.89
N VAL A 130 7.97 -3.99 -14.64
CA VAL A 130 7.47 -5.04 -15.53
C VAL A 130 6.49 -5.92 -14.76
N SER A 131 5.26 -6.02 -15.28
CA SER A 131 4.22 -6.87 -14.70
C SER A 131 3.90 -7.99 -15.67
N ILE A 132 4.24 -9.22 -15.30
CA ILE A 132 4.07 -10.41 -16.13
C ILE A 132 2.72 -11.05 -15.80
N ILE A 133 1.83 -11.14 -16.78
CA ILE A 133 0.53 -11.79 -16.66
C ILE A 133 0.60 -13.14 -17.39
N MET A 134 0.27 -14.22 -16.70
CA MET A 134 0.49 -15.59 -17.14
C MET A 134 -0.77 -16.45 -16.85
N PRO A 135 -1.03 -17.55 -17.57
CA PRO A 135 -2.00 -18.55 -17.12
C PRO A 135 -1.61 -19.09 -15.74
N SER A 136 -2.59 -19.57 -14.97
CA SER A 136 -2.30 -20.26 -13.71
C SER A 136 -1.27 -21.38 -13.92
N GLY A 137 -0.17 -21.33 -13.17
CA GLY A 137 0.85 -22.38 -13.11
C GLY A 137 0.72 -23.31 -11.91
N GLY A 138 -0.42 -23.30 -11.20
CA GLY A 138 -0.55 -23.95 -9.89
C GLY A 138 0.32 -23.28 -8.82
N CYS A 139 0.46 -21.95 -8.87
CA CYS A 139 1.29 -21.19 -7.94
C CYS A 139 0.57 -20.99 -6.61
N GLY A 140 1.29 -21.16 -5.49
CA GLY A 140 0.76 -20.96 -4.14
C GLY A 140 0.53 -19.50 -3.75
N TRP A 141 0.31 -18.62 -4.72
CA TRP A 141 0.14 -17.17 -4.58
C TRP A 141 -0.75 -16.64 -5.71
N ALA A 142 -1.63 -15.68 -5.38
CA ALA A 142 -2.56 -15.05 -6.32
C ALA A 142 -1.97 -13.84 -7.07
N GLY A 143 -0.77 -13.45 -6.66
CA GLY A 143 0.09 -12.40 -7.18
C GLY A 143 1.43 -12.51 -6.44
N LEU A 144 2.51 -12.03 -7.06
CA LEU A 144 3.81 -11.94 -6.40
C LEU A 144 4.60 -10.74 -6.94
N ALA A 145 5.40 -10.10 -6.10
CA ALA A 145 6.28 -9.02 -6.51
C ALA A 145 7.59 -8.96 -5.73
N THR A 146 8.63 -8.45 -6.40
CA THR A 146 9.88 -8.08 -5.73
C THR A 146 9.68 -6.84 -4.88
N VAL A 147 9.88 -6.95 -3.56
CA VAL A 147 9.68 -5.82 -2.62
C VAL A 147 10.77 -4.77 -2.79
N GLY A 148 10.42 -3.61 -3.36
CA GLY A 148 11.36 -2.55 -3.74
C GLY A 148 12.12 -2.83 -5.03
N GLY A 149 11.72 -3.86 -5.78
CA GLY A 149 12.23 -4.18 -7.12
C GLY A 149 11.20 -3.87 -8.21
N GLU A 150 11.56 -4.14 -9.45
CA GLU A 150 10.78 -3.69 -10.61
C GLU A 150 9.76 -4.71 -11.14
N THR A 151 9.72 -5.95 -10.63
CA THR A 151 8.94 -7.03 -11.26
C THR A 151 7.78 -7.53 -10.41
N SER A 152 6.63 -7.73 -11.05
CA SER A 152 5.50 -8.50 -10.51
C SER A 152 5.04 -9.61 -11.46
N TRP A 153 4.42 -10.65 -10.90
CA TRP A 153 3.88 -11.81 -11.59
C TRP A 153 2.43 -12.02 -11.17
N MET A 154 1.57 -12.27 -12.16
CA MET A 154 0.12 -12.36 -12.02
C MET A 154 -0.37 -13.64 -12.68
N PRO A 155 -0.73 -14.68 -11.91
CA PRO A 155 -1.43 -15.83 -12.47
C PRO A 155 -2.85 -15.38 -12.83
N GLY A 156 -3.35 -15.83 -13.97
CA GLY A 156 -4.73 -15.62 -14.38
C GLY A 156 -5.71 -16.50 -13.59
N PRO A 157 -7.02 -16.41 -13.87
CA PRO A 157 -8.04 -17.22 -13.22
C PRO A 157 -7.77 -18.73 -13.33
N PRO A 158 -8.20 -19.54 -12.34
CA PRO A 158 -8.91 -19.14 -11.12
C PRO A 158 -8.02 -18.49 -10.06
N ASP A 159 -6.69 -18.65 -10.15
CA ASP A 159 -5.78 -18.37 -9.04
C ASP A 159 -5.45 -16.88 -8.85
N GLY A 160 -5.67 -16.02 -9.85
CA GLY A 160 -5.36 -14.59 -9.68
C GLY A 160 -5.77 -13.63 -10.79
N TYR A 161 -5.11 -12.46 -10.74
CA TYR A 161 -5.32 -11.25 -11.53
C TYR A 161 -6.68 -10.55 -11.36
N SER A 162 -6.77 -9.77 -10.28
CA SER A 162 -7.79 -8.75 -10.02
C SER A 162 -7.15 -7.37 -9.87
N ALA A 163 -7.93 -6.29 -9.92
CA ALA A 163 -7.40 -4.95 -9.67
C ALA A 163 -6.80 -4.82 -8.26
N ALA A 164 -7.44 -5.41 -7.24
CA ALA A 164 -6.97 -5.41 -5.86
C ALA A 164 -5.58 -6.05 -5.73
N GLY A 165 -5.41 -7.27 -6.27
CA GLY A 165 -4.12 -7.97 -6.28
C GLY A 165 -3.08 -7.21 -7.10
N THR A 166 -3.46 -6.64 -8.24
CA THR A 166 -2.53 -5.89 -9.09
C THR A 166 -1.97 -4.66 -8.37
N ILE A 167 -2.82 -3.91 -7.68
CA ILE A 167 -2.42 -2.76 -6.87
C ILE A 167 -1.53 -3.20 -5.69
N HIS A 168 -1.83 -4.35 -5.07
CA HIS A 168 -1.03 -4.93 -3.98
C HIS A 168 0.41 -5.25 -4.42
N GLU A 169 0.59 -5.98 -5.51
CA GLU A 169 1.93 -6.34 -6.01
C GLU A 169 2.72 -5.12 -6.52
N ILE A 170 2.05 -4.13 -7.11
CA ILE A 170 2.71 -2.85 -7.43
C ILE A 170 3.13 -2.11 -6.13
N GLY A 171 2.33 -2.19 -5.06
CA GLY A 171 2.70 -1.72 -3.73
C GLY A 171 3.99 -2.37 -3.20
N HIS A 172 4.16 -3.68 -3.43
CA HIS A 172 5.44 -4.35 -3.17
C HIS A 172 6.56 -3.80 -4.04
N ASN A 173 6.39 -3.61 -5.35
CA ASN A 173 7.43 -3.00 -6.21
C ASN A 173 7.84 -1.59 -5.74
N LEU A 174 6.90 -0.82 -5.17
CA LEU A 174 7.19 0.48 -4.55
C LEU A 174 7.90 0.38 -3.18
N GLY A 175 8.11 -0.83 -2.65
CA GLY A 175 8.89 -1.09 -1.44
C GLY A 175 8.08 -1.24 -0.15
N LEU A 176 6.75 -1.40 -0.25
CA LEU A 176 5.88 -1.72 0.89
C LEU A 176 5.94 -3.21 1.22
N SER A 177 5.86 -3.57 2.50
CA SER A 177 5.54 -4.95 2.92
C SER A 177 4.03 -5.13 3.07
N HIS A 178 3.59 -6.34 3.39
CA HIS A 178 2.28 -6.54 4.01
C HIS A 178 2.17 -5.70 5.29
N GLU A 179 1.02 -5.04 5.46
CA GLU A 179 0.67 -4.27 6.65
C GLU A 179 -0.30 -5.09 7.50
N GLY A 180 0.25 -6.01 8.28
CA GLY A 180 -0.53 -6.86 9.17
C GLY A 180 -1.11 -6.08 10.35
N THR A 181 -2.08 -6.70 11.04
CA THR A 181 -2.65 -6.20 12.29
C THR A 181 -2.11 -7.00 13.47
N SER A 182 -1.83 -6.32 14.58
CA SER A 182 -1.62 -6.91 15.90
C SER A 182 -2.73 -6.49 16.84
N ALA A 183 -3.41 -7.46 17.46
CA ALA A 183 -4.40 -7.21 18.50
C ALA A 183 -3.70 -7.17 19.87
N CYS A 184 -3.78 -6.03 20.55
CA CYS A 184 -3.19 -5.82 21.87
C CYS A 184 -4.24 -6.00 22.97
N THR A 185 -3.81 -6.14 24.23
CA THR A 185 -4.72 -6.12 25.38
C THR A 185 -5.49 -4.80 25.38
N GLU A 186 -6.82 -4.86 25.56
CA GLU A 186 -7.73 -3.74 25.37
C GLU A 186 -7.26 -2.47 26.12
N GLY A 187 -7.24 -1.34 25.41
CA GLY A 187 -6.76 -0.07 25.95
C GLY A 187 -5.25 0.01 26.20
N THR A 188 -4.44 -0.95 25.73
CA THR A 188 -2.97 -0.93 25.87
C THR A 188 -2.22 -1.13 24.55
N LEU A 189 -0.95 -0.71 24.53
CA LEU A 189 0.04 -1.01 23.50
C LEU A 189 0.93 -2.22 23.88
N SER A 190 0.36 -3.18 24.63
CA SER A 190 1.07 -4.33 25.20
C SER A 190 0.24 -5.62 25.06
N GLY A 191 0.86 -6.79 25.30
CA GLY A 191 0.19 -8.09 25.14
C GLY A 191 -0.22 -8.39 23.69
N CYS A 192 0.47 -7.79 22.72
CA CYS A 192 0.07 -7.80 21.31
C CYS A 192 0.37 -9.13 20.62
N VAL A 193 -0.63 -9.70 19.95
CA VAL A 193 -0.52 -10.93 19.14
C VAL A 193 -0.89 -10.66 17.68
N ALA A 194 -0.30 -11.41 16.75
CA ALA A 194 -0.61 -11.30 15.33
C ALA A 194 -2.08 -11.64 15.07
N ALA A 195 -2.80 -10.74 14.39
CA ALA A 195 -4.24 -10.81 14.18
C ALA A 195 -4.63 -10.85 12.67
N GLY A 196 -3.67 -11.15 11.80
CA GLY A 196 -3.88 -11.23 10.35
C GLY A 196 -4.06 -9.84 9.72
N TYR A 197 -5.21 -9.61 9.12
CA TYR A 197 -5.55 -8.39 8.35
C TYR A 197 -6.93 -7.85 8.78
N ARG A 198 -7.12 -7.64 10.08
CA ARG A 198 -8.33 -7.00 10.64
C ARG A 198 -8.40 -5.54 10.21
N GLY A 199 -9.59 -4.95 10.24
CA GLY A 199 -9.79 -3.54 9.85
C GLY A 199 -9.70 -3.27 8.34
N LYS A 200 -8.80 -3.97 7.62
CA LYS A 200 -8.59 -3.87 6.16
C LYS A 200 -8.25 -2.43 5.72
N THR A 201 -7.31 -1.80 6.42
CA THR A 201 -7.06 -0.34 6.42
C THR A 201 -6.13 0.16 5.30
N SER A 202 -5.57 -0.75 4.52
CA SER A 202 -4.70 -0.48 3.38
C SER A 202 -4.82 -1.63 2.39
N VAL A 203 -4.52 -1.40 1.10
CA VAL A 203 -4.39 -2.51 0.13
C VAL A 203 -3.30 -3.49 0.56
N MET A 204 -2.25 -3.02 1.24
CA MET A 204 -1.20 -3.87 1.82
C MET A 204 -1.65 -4.61 3.09
N GLY A 205 -2.76 -4.17 3.71
CA GLY A 205 -3.38 -4.75 4.90
C GLY A 205 -4.69 -5.49 4.58
N GLY A 206 -4.81 -6.10 3.40
CA GLY A 206 -5.98 -6.88 3.01
C GLY A 206 -7.24 -6.06 2.68
N GLY A 207 -7.10 -4.75 2.47
CA GLY A 207 -8.11 -3.86 1.91
C GLY A 207 -8.25 -3.99 0.39
N GLY A 208 -9.39 -3.53 -0.13
CA GLY A 208 -9.64 -3.46 -1.57
C GLY A 208 -9.14 -2.15 -2.19
N PRO A 209 -9.33 -1.95 -3.50
CA PRO A 209 -8.92 -0.73 -4.21
C PRO A 209 -9.70 0.52 -3.80
N GLY A 210 -10.82 0.37 -3.08
CA GLY A 210 -11.53 1.46 -2.40
C GLY A 210 -10.93 1.85 -1.04
N VAL A 211 -9.74 1.36 -0.67
CA VAL A 211 -9.05 1.72 0.58
C VAL A 211 -7.68 2.28 0.25
N GLY A 212 -7.41 3.52 0.67
CA GLY A 212 -6.12 4.16 0.48
C GLY A 212 -4.98 3.51 1.30
N LEU A 213 -3.75 3.87 0.96
CA LEU A 213 -2.58 3.54 1.77
C LEU A 213 -2.66 4.18 3.17
N SER A 214 -1.96 3.58 4.12
CA SER A 214 -1.79 4.11 5.48
C SER A 214 -0.77 5.26 5.52
N ALA A 215 -0.78 6.06 6.59
CA ALA A 215 0.23 7.08 6.85
C ALA A 215 1.66 6.49 6.89
N PRO A 216 1.95 5.35 7.54
CA PRO A 216 3.26 4.71 7.44
C PRO A 216 3.68 4.38 6.01
N ALA A 217 2.76 3.89 5.16
CA ALA A 217 3.05 3.64 3.75
C ALA A 217 3.34 4.96 2.99
N LEU A 218 2.56 6.03 3.21
CA LEU A 218 2.84 7.36 2.64
C LEU A 218 4.17 7.95 3.13
N VAL A 219 4.60 7.64 4.36
CA VAL A 219 5.94 8.01 4.85
C VAL A 219 7.03 7.19 4.17
N LYS A 220 6.87 5.87 4.07
CA LYS A 220 7.81 4.96 3.39
C LYS A 220 8.03 5.36 1.92
N LEU A 221 6.98 5.77 1.23
CA LEU A 221 7.00 6.21 -0.18
C LEU A 221 7.42 7.67 -0.36
N LYS A 222 7.54 8.46 0.72
CA LYS A 222 7.72 9.92 0.69
C LYS A 222 6.59 10.65 -0.05
N TRP A 223 5.38 10.09 -0.05
CA TRP A 223 4.16 10.69 -0.63
C TRP A 223 3.42 11.58 0.37
N HIS A 224 4.21 12.37 1.10
CA HIS A 224 3.75 13.41 2.00
C HIS A 224 4.82 14.51 2.07
N THR A 225 4.42 15.70 2.51
CA THR A 225 5.36 16.79 2.82
C THR A 225 5.58 16.90 4.33
N ALA A 226 6.67 17.57 4.75
CA ALA A 226 6.89 17.86 6.17
C ALA A 226 5.75 18.70 6.79
N ALA A 227 5.05 19.52 5.99
CA ALA A 227 3.90 20.30 6.43
C ALA A 227 2.63 19.47 6.66
N GLU A 228 2.58 18.24 6.12
CA GLU A 228 1.46 17.31 6.26
C GLU A 228 1.61 16.33 7.44
N ARG A 229 2.77 16.32 8.10
CA ARG A 229 3.13 15.41 9.19
C ARG A 229 3.33 16.17 10.50
N ILE A 230 2.89 15.62 11.62
CA ILE A 230 3.20 16.13 12.95
C ILE A 230 4.17 15.19 13.64
N VAL A 231 5.35 15.66 14.04
CA VAL A 231 6.22 14.96 15.00
C VAL A 231 6.09 15.72 16.33
N PRO A 232 5.26 15.24 17.28
CA PRO A 232 5.01 15.96 18.51
C PRO A 232 6.21 15.88 19.46
N THR A 233 6.51 17.01 20.12
CA THR A 233 7.59 17.15 21.11
C THR A 233 7.08 17.43 22.53
N ALA A 234 5.77 17.57 22.72
CA ALA A 234 5.13 17.84 24.00
C ALA A 234 3.79 17.08 24.11
N SER A 235 3.31 16.89 25.34
CA SER A 235 1.92 16.48 25.57
C SER A 235 0.96 17.60 25.14
N GLY A 236 -0.22 17.24 24.65
CA GLY A 236 -1.18 18.21 24.13
C GLY A 236 -2.38 17.58 23.42
N ALA A 237 -3.34 18.44 23.04
CA ALA A 237 -4.45 18.04 22.18
C ALA A 237 -4.12 18.39 20.72
N TYR A 238 -4.18 17.39 19.84
CA TYR A 238 -3.87 17.50 18.42
C TYR A 238 -5.12 17.28 17.57
N THR A 239 -5.28 18.05 16.50
CA THR A 239 -6.37 17.87 15.53
C THR A 239 -5.82 17.23 14.27
N LEU A 240 -6.44 16.12 13.86
CA LEU A 240 -6.11 15.31 12.69
C LEU A 240 -7.26 15.41 11.68
N PRO A 241 -7.17 16.27 10.65
CA PRO A 241 -7.95 16.11 9.43
C PRO A 241 -7.77 14.71 8.84
N PRO A 242 -8.71 14.24 8.00
CA PRO A 242 -8.60 12.95 7.32
C PRO A 242 -7.26 12.77 6.60
N LEU A 243 -6.74 11.54 6.55
CA LEU A 243 -5.44 11.23 5.93
C LEU A 243 -5.34 11.73 4.48
N TYR A 244 -6.44 11.78 3.75
CA TYR A 244 -6.51 12.26 2.36
C TYR A 244 -7.16 13.65 2.20
N GLY A 245 -7.34 14.37 3.30
CA GLY A 245 -7.72 15.78 3.32
C GLY A 245 -6.51 16.73 3.30
N PRO A 246 -6.74 18.05 3.42
CA PRO A 246 -5.69 19.06 3.52
C PRO A 246 -5.12 19.17 4.94
N GLY A 247 -3.97 19.85 5.08
CA GLY A 247 -3.37 20.20 6.38
C GLY A 247 -2.41 19.15 6.92
N ARG A 248 -2.29 19.08 8.26
CA ARG A 248 -1.42 18.13 8.99
C ARG A 248 -2.20 16.86 9.32
N ARG A 249 -1.94 15.77 8.59
CA ARG A 249 -2.86 14.65 8.36
C ARG A 249 -2.66 13.45 9.31
N PHE A 250 -1.51 13.38 10.00
CA PHE A 250 -1.19 12.31 10.95
C PHE A 250 -0.16 12.75 12.00
N LEU A 251 -0.21 12.13 13.18
CA LEU A 251 0.89 12.15 14.15
C LEU A 251 1.89 11.05 13.83
N ASP A 252 3.15 11.33 14.08
CA ASP A 252 4.25 10.40 13.97
C ASP A 252 5.15 10.57 15.21
N ILE A 253 4.82 9.81 16.25
CA ILE A 253 5.27 9.98 17.63
C ILE A 253 6.53 9.13 17.86
N PRO A 254 7.69 9.71 18.22
CA PRO A 254 8.84 8.94 18.69
C PRO A 254 8.52 8.30 20.05
N LEU A 255 8.79 7.00 20.23
CA LEU A 255 8.57 6.31 21.50
C LEU A 255 9.85 6.31 22.34
N ALA A 256 9.92 7.26 23.27
CA ALA A 256 11.13 7.60 24.03
C ALA A 256 11.63 6.50 25.00
N ASP A 257 10.81 5.51 25.33
CA ASP A 257 11.20 4.36 26.15
C ASP A 257 11.81 3.21 25.33
N THR A 258 11.96 3.38 24.02
CA THR A 258 12.51 2.37 23.11
C THR A 258 13.95 2.69 22.71
N LYS A 259 14.91 1.88 23.19
CA LYS A 259 16.31 1.92 22.72
C LYS A 259 16.46 1.67 21.21
N ASP A 260 15.42 1.06 20.64
CA ASP A 260 15.31 0.67 19.24
C ASP A 260 14.84 1.77 18.29
N GLY A 261 14.29 2.89 18.80
CA GLY A 261 13.80 4.00 17.97
C GLY A 261 12.44 3.75 17.33
N ASP A 262 11.56 3.00 18.00
CA ASP A 262 10.20 2.74 17.53
C ASP A 262 9.35 4.02 17.50
N ARG A 263 8.29 3.99 16.68
CA ARG A 263 7.40 5.12 16.49
C ARG A 263 5.94 4.67 16.50
N LEU A 264 5.05 5.52 17.00
CA LEU A 264 3.60 5.32 16.90
C LEU A 264 3.03 6.32 15.89
N VAL A 265 2.41 5.83 14.83
CA VAL A 265 1.75 6.67 13.83
C VAL A 265 0.25 6.64 14.08
N VAL A 266 -0.38 7.82 14.11
CA VAL A 266 -1.81 8.00 14.40
C VAL A 266 -2.43 8.80 13.26
N GLU A 267 -3.38 8.20 12.57
CA GLU A 267 -4.12 8.81 11.45
C GLU A 267 -5.62 8.88 11.76
N TYR A 268 -6.34 9.81 11.13
CA TYR A 268 -7.79 9.75 11.05
C TYR A 268 -8.20 9.36 9.63
N ARG A 269 -9.03 8.33 9.48
CA ARG A 269 -9.57 7.89 8.18
C ARG A 269 -11.05 8.25 8.11
N ARG A 270 -11.50 8.75 6.96
CA ARG A 270 -12.89 9.15 6.71
C ARG A 270 -13.42 8.40 5.50
N ARG A 271 -14.59 7.76 5.63
CA ARG A 271 -15.23 7.05 4.52
C ARG A 271 -15.78 8.03 3.50
N GLY A 272 -15.61 7.72 2.22
CA GLY A 272 -16.06 8.52 1.07
C GLY A 272 -15.13 9.68 0.68
N LEU A 273 -13.95 9.82 1.30
CA LEU A 273 -13.00 10.90 0.98
C LEU A 273 -11.75 10.37 0.26
N GLY A 274 -11.41 10.97 -0.89
CA GLY A 274 -10.21 10.57 -1.63
C GLY A 274 -10.23 9.08 -1.97
N PRO A 275 -9.14 8.31 -1.80
CA PRO A 275 -9.09 6.88 -2.07
C PRO A 275 -9.92 6.03 -1.08
N ASP A 276 -10.41 6.60 0.01
CA ASP A 276 -11.09 5.88 1.10
C ASP A 276 -12.60 5.73 0.88
N ALA A 277 -13.01 5.10 -0.22
CA ALA A 277 -14.42 4.73 -0.42
C ALA A 277 -14.91 3.69 0.62
N ASP A 278 -14.00 2.82 1.08
CA ASP A 278 -14.33 1.55 1.71
C ASP A 278 -13.73 1.32 3.12
N VAL A 279 -12.92 2.26 3.60
CA VAL A 279 -12.17 2.16 4.87
C VAL A 279 -13.09 2.26 6.09
N ALA A 280 -12.67 1.67 7.22
CA ALA A 280 -13.25 1.97 8.53
C ALA A 280 -13.02 3.45 8.87
N GLU A 281 -14.07 4.18 9.24
CA GLU A 281 -13.93 5.57 9.69
C GLU A 281 -13.53 5.62 11.17
N GLY A 282 -12.58 6.49 11.52
CA GLY A 282 -12.10 6.65 12.89
C GLY A 282 -10.60 6.89 12.98
N VAL A 283 -10.08 6.94 14.22
CA VAL A 283 -8.65 7.08 14.49
C VAL A 283 -7.97 5.71 14.42
N ILE A 284 -6.93 5.57 13.61
CA ILE A 284 -6.20 4.31 13.43
C ILE A 284 -4.77 4.50 13.91
N VAL A 285 -4.26 3.49 14.63
CA VAL A 285 -2.94 3.50 15.27
C VAL A 285 -2.07 2.43 14.64
N TYR A 286 -0.81 2.76 14.34
CA TYR A 286 0.19 1.85 13.81
C TYR A 286 1.46 1.92 14.64
N LEU A 287 2.05 0.77 14.93
CA LEU A 287 3.40 0.67 15.44
C LEU A 287 4.38 0.58 14.26
N VAL A 288 5.45 1.37 14.31
CA VAL A 288 6.57 1.35 13.36
C VAL A 288 7.83 0.92 14.11
N PRO A 289 8.23 -0.36 14.04
CA PRO A 289 9.42 -0.86 14.71
C PRO A 289 10.69 -0.23 14.12
N LYS A 290 11.62 0.21 14.97
CA LYS A 290 12.93 0.78 14.63
C LYS A 290 12.90 1.97 13.66
N GLY A 291 11.78 2.70 13.61
CA GLY A 291 11.54 3.74 12.60
C GLY A 291 11.44 3.20 11.17
N ASP A 292 11.40 1.88 10.97
CA ASP A 292 11.31 1.24 9.66
C ASP A 292 9.84 1.14 9.23
N TYR A 293 9.35 2.19 8.56
CA TYR A 293 7.99 2.28 8.03
C TYR A 293 7.62 1.14 7.06
N LYS A 294 8.60 0.38 6.51
CA LYS A 294 8.33 -0.83 5.73
C LYS A 294 7.79 -1.98 6.62
N LYS A 295 7.99 -1.92 7.93
CA LYS A 295 7.55 -2.91 8.94
C LYS A 295 6.40 -2.41 9.80
N ALA A 296 5.67 -1.39 9.34
CA ALA A 296 4.51 -0.89 10.05
C ALA A 296 3.45 -1.98 10.26
N VAL A 297 2.90 -2.03 11.46
CA VAL A 297 1.85 -2.98 11.87
C VAL A 297 0.72 -2.18 12.49
N GLN A 298 -0.50 -2.41 12.01
CA GLN A 298 -1.69 -1.80 12.57
C GLN A 298 -1.94 -2.35 13.98
N ILE A 299 -2.27 -1.48 14.94
CA ILE A 299 -2.71 -1.88 16.27
C ILE A 299 -4.24 -1.95 16.29
N ASP A 300 -4.79 -3.15 16.50
CA ASP A 300 -6.21 -3.36 16.84
C ASP A 300 -6.37 -3.11 18.35
N THR A 301 -6.91 -1.93 18.68
CA THR A 301 -7.21 -1.51 20.06
C THR A 301 -8.55 -2.04 20.58
N THR A 302 -9.23 -2.89 19.81
CA THR A 302 -10.61 -3.36 19.99
C THR A 302 -10.70 -4.89 19.87
N PRO A 303 -9.84 -5.66 20.57
CA PRO A 303 -9.58 -7.07 20.29
C PRO A 303 -10.83 -7.98 20.36
N ALA A 304 -11.83 -7.58 21.17
CA ALA A 304 -13.13 -8.24 21.30
C ALA A 304 -13.97 -8.25 20.01
N THR A 305 -13.59 -7.47 18.99
CA THR A 305 -14.31 -7.37 17.71
C THR A 305 -13.39 -7.60 16.52
N THR A 306 -13.87 -8.35 15.51
CA THR A 306 -13.01 -8.92 14.45
C THR A 306 -13.37 -8.48 13.02
N GLY A 307 -14.50 -7.79 12.85
CA GLY A 307 -15.07 -7.44 11.55
C GLY A 307 -14.39 -6.27 10.82
N LYS A 308 -14.75 -6.08 9.54
CA LYS A 308 -14.39 -4.87 8.78
C LYS A 308 -15.03 -3.66 9.47
N GLY A 309 -14.22 -2.85 10.14
CA GLY A 309 -14.70 -1.71 10.94
C GLY A 309 -14.37 -1.77 12.43
N SER A 310 -13.85 -2.88 12.97
CA SER A 310 -13.55 -2.97 14.42
C SER A 310 -12.43 -2.02 14.86
N THR A 311 -11.32 -2.07 14.13
CA THR A 311 -10.00 -1.59 14.59
C THR A 311 -9.82 -0.11 14.95
N PRO A 312 -10.62 0.88 14.47
CA PRO A 312 -10.43 2.27 14.87
C PRO A 312 -10.70 2.50 16.38
N LEU A 313 -9.87 3.33 17.00
CA LEU A 313 -10.06 3.78 18.37
C LEU A 313 -11.24 4.78 18.41
N GLY A 314 -12.33 4.41 19.08
CA GLY A 314 -13.55 5.21 19.18
C GLY A 314 -13.41 6.45 20.10
N VAL A 315 -14.32 7.40 19.96
CA VAL A 315 -14.39 8.60 20.82
C VAL A 315 -14.54 8.22 22.31
N GLY A 316 -13.83 8.92 23.19
CA GLY A 316 -13.74 8.64 24.62
C GLY A 316 -12.83 7.44 24.98
N ARG A 317 -12.37 6.66 24.00
CA ARG A 317 -11.49 5.52 24.24
C ARG A 317 -10.03 5.96 24.29
N THR A 318 -9.26 5.23 25.09
CA THR A 318 -7.84 5.49 25.36
C THR A 318 -7.02 4.25 25.07
N VAL A 319 -5.81 4.43 24.54
CA VAL A 319 -4.77 3.41 24.47
C VAL A 319 -3.50 3.93 25.16
N LYS A 320 -2.86 3.10 26.00
CA LYS A 320 -1.69 3.49 26.81
C LYS A 320 -0.56 2.45 26.81
N GLY A 321 0.64 2.89 27.14
CA GLY A 321 1.85 2.07 27.20
C GLY A 321 2.94 2.61 26.29
N ARG A 322 4.13 2.03 26.33
CA ARG A 322 5.31 2.50 25.57
C ARG A 322 5.61 3.99 25.80
N GLY A 323 5.57 4.39 27.06
CA GLY A 323 5.69 5.79 27.50
C GLY A 323 4.55 6.75 27.11
N VAL A 324 3.56 6.33 26.31
CA VAL A 324 2.52 7.22 25.78
C VAL A 324 1.12 6.89 26.28
N THR A 325 0.24 7.89 26.30
CA THR A 325 -1.21 7.73 26.43
C THR A 325 -1.89 8.54 25.33
N LEU A 326 -2.79 7.91 24.59
CA LEU A 326 -3.55 8.51 23.48
C LEU A 326 -5.05 8.31 23.71
N THR A 327 -5.81 9.40 23.75
CA THR A 327 -7.28 9.39 23.93
C THR A 327 -7.95 10.12 22.78
N VAL A 328 -8.99 9.55 22.18
CA VAL A 328 -9.79 10.25 21.17
C VAL A 328 -10.82 11.14 21.86
N LEU A 329 -10.71 12.46 21.70
CA LEU A 329 -11.57 13.45 22.33
C LEU A 329 -12.87 13.67 21.56
N SER A 330 -12.78 13.72 20.23
CA SER A 330 -13.92 13.89 19.33
C SER A 330 -13.59 13.43 17.91
N GLN A 331 -14.61 13.13 17.10
CA GLN A 331 -14.48 12.97 15.65
C GLN A 331 -15.60 13.70 14.91
N SER A 332 -15.33 14.06 13.67
CA SER A 332 -16.27 14.68 12.74
C SER A 332 -15.80 14.44 11.30
N ALA A 333 -16.65 14.72 10.31
CA ALA A 333 -16.28 14.70 8.89
C ALA A 333 -15.09 15.63 8.53
N ALA A 334 -14.75 16.60 9.38
CA ALA A 334 -13.61 17.50 9.22
C ALA A 334 -12.30 16.97 9.85
N GLY A 335 -12.37 15.98 10.74
CA GLY A 335 -11.22 15.46 11.46
C GLY A 335 -11.57 14.91 12.85
N ALA A 336 -10.57 14.27 13.47
CA ALA A 336 -10.60 13.84 14.86
C ALA A 336 -9.68 14.72 15.73
N ARG A 337 -10.04 14.91 17.01
CA ARG A 337 -9.17 15.54 18.00
C ARG A 337 -8.70 14.46 18.98
N VAL A 338 -7.40 14.38 19.23
CA VAL A 338 -6.78 13.40 20.13
C VAL A 338 -5.98 14.10 21.23
N SER A 339 -6.07 13.62 22.47
CA SER A 339 -5.15 13.99 23.54
C SER A 339 -3.97 13.02 23.51
N LEU A 340 -2.75 13.56 23.50
CA LEU A 340 -1.51 12.81 23.58
C LEU A 340 -0.76 13.22 24.85
N THR A 341 -0.39 12.22 25.65
CA THR A 341 0.52 12.37 26.78
C THR A 341 1.82 11.64 26.46
N LEU A 342 2.94 12.37 26.47
CA LEU A 342 4.30 11.86 26.36
C LEU A 342 4.92 11.66 27.77
N PRO A 343 6.04 10.91 27.91
CA PRO A 343 6.70 10.72 29.21
C PRO A 343 7.02 12.05 29.90
N GLY A 344 6.65 12.17 31.18
CA GLY A 344 6.91 13.35 32.00
C GLY A 344 6.00 14.56 31.73
N GLY A 345 5.13 14.53 30.72
CA GLY A 345 4.17 15.61 30.45
C GLY A 345 2.79 15.37 31.08
N ALA A 346 2.10 16.43 31.48
CA ALA A 346 0.71 16.34 31.92
C ALA A 346 -0.25 16.09 30.72
N PRO A 347 -1.39 15.39 30.91
CA PRO A 347 -2.42 15.27 29.88
C PRO A 347 -3.02 16.63 29.54
N ALA A 348 -3.44 16.83 28.28
CA ALA A 348 -4.29 17.98 27.95
C ALA A 348 -5.66 17.84 28.64
N PRO A 349 -6.26 18.93 29.15
CA PRO A 349 -7.55 18.86 29.83
C PRO A 349 -8.64 18.34 28.88
N THR A 350 -9.23 17.21 29.25
CA THR A 350 -10.46 16.67 28.66
C THR A 350 -11.64 17.56 29.02
N THR A 351 -11.87 18.62 28.24
CA THR A 351 -13.20 19.22 28.17
C THR A 351 -14.14 18.17 27.59
N ALA A 352 -15.12 17.73 28.38
CA ALA A 352 -16.18 16.84 27.90
C ALA A 352 -16.84 17.44 26.65
N PRO A 353 -17.36 16.63 25.70
CA PRO A 353 -18.11 17.16 24.57
C PRO A 353 -19.29 17.98 25.10
N THR A 354 -19.25 19.29 24.89
CA THR A 354 -20.39 20.16 25.18
C THR A 354 -21.57 19.61 24.38
N ALA A 355 -22.67 19.29 25.06
CA ALA A 355 -23.92 18.95 24.37
C ALA A 355 -24.24 20.06 23.36
N PRO A 356 -24.72 19.74 22.14
CA PRO A 356 -25.08 20.76 21.18
C PRO A 356 -26.02 21.77 21.86
N ALA A 357 -25.63 23.05 21.87
CA ALA A 357 -26.53 24.10 22.33
C ALA A 357 -27.82 23.99 21.51
N PRO A 358 -29.01 24.07 22.14
CA PRO A 358 -30.26 23.85 21.43
C PRO A 358 -30.35 24.83 20.27
N THR A 359 -30.44 24.29 19.05
CA THR A 359 -30.57 25.07 17.83
C THR A 359 -31.76 26.02 17.99
N ALA A 360 -31.50 27.33 17.94
CA ALA A 360 -32.56 28.32 18.01
C ALA A 360 -33.54 28.08 16.85
N THR A 361 -34.78 27.70 17.19
CA THR A 361 -35.84 27.40 16.22
C THR A 361 -36.07 28.63 15.34
N ALA A 362 -35.78 28.51 14.04
CA ALA A 362 -36.07 29.58 13.10
C ALA A 362 -37.59 29.83 13.06
N LYS A 363 -37.98 31.07 13.34
CA LYS A 363 -39.37 31.53 13.28
C LYS A 363 -39.91 31.31 11.85
N PRO A 364 -41.11 30.72 11.66
CA PRO A 364 -41.65 30.47 10.33
C PRO A 364 -41.97 31.78 9.62
N THR A 365 -41.47 31.94 8.40
CA THR A 365 -41.84 33.02 7.47
C THR A 365 -43.11 32.61 6.71
N ALA A 366 -44.04 33.55 6.56
CA ALA A 366 -45.41 33.27 6.15
C ALA A 366 -45.57 32.83 4.68
N THR A 367 -46.55 31.96 4.45
CA THR A 367 -47.09 31.57 3.15
C THR A 367 -47.65 32.78 2.38
N ALA A 368 -47.32 32.90 1.09
CA ALA A 368 -47.98 33.84 0.19
C ALA A 368 -49.16 33.16 -0.55
N THR A 369 -50.34 33.79 -0.47
CA THR A 369 -51.58 33.32 -1.10
C THR A 369 -51.64 33.70 -2.59
N ALA A 370 -52.24 32.84 -3.41
CA ALA A 370 -52.37 33.03 -4.86
C ALA A 370 -53.55 33.93 -5.27
N THR A 371 -53.46 34.61 -6.43
CA THR A 371 -54.63 35.19 -7.11
C THR A 371 -54.48 35.25 -8.66
N ALA A 372 -55.60 35.01 -9.35
CA ALA A 372 -55.98 35.36 -10.73
C ALA A 372 -55.40 34.60 -11.94
N LYS A 373 -56.33 34.29 -12.86
CA LYS A 373 -56.24 33.60 -14.16
C LYS A 373 -56.78 34.54 -15.24
N PRO A 374 -56.09 34.69 -16.40
CA PRO A 374 -56.66 34.36 -17.72
C PRO A 374 -55.64 33.59 -18.60
N THR A 375 -55.94 32.95 -19.74
CA THR A 375 -57.18 32.48 -20.40
C THR A 375 -56.78 31.35 -21.39
N ALA A 376 -57.73 30.58 -21.94
CA ALA A 376 -57.44 29.37 -22.74
C ALA A 376 -57.22 29.63 -24.25
N THR A 377 -56.41 28.78 -24.88
CA THR A 377 -56.51 28.36 -26.29
C THR A 377 -56.20 26.86 -26.37
N ALA A 378 -56.98 26.10 -27.14
CA ALA A 378 -56.87 24.65 -27.23
C ALA A 378 -56.11 24.18 -28.50
N THR A 379 -55.66 22.92 -28.53
CA THR A 379 -56.08 21.88 -29.51
C THR A 379 -55.12 20.66 -29.50
N ALA A 380 -55.64 19.51 -29.98
CA ALA A 380 -54.96 18.27 -30.41
C ALA A 380 -54.64 17.19 -29.35
N THR A 381 -55.57 16.23 -29.28
CA THR A 381 -55.49 14.95 -28.58
C THR A 381 -54.55 13.96 -29.29
N ALA A 382 -53.81 13.14 -28.53
CA ALA A 382 -53.30 11.85 -29.00
C ALA A 382 -53.55 10.74 -27.95
N LYS A 383 -54.00 9.59 -28.42
CA LYS A 383 -54.52 8.44 -27.64
C LYS A 383 -53.38 7.55 -27.12
N PRO A 384 -53.42 7.05 -25.87
CA PRO A 384 -52.44 6.09 -25.39
C PRO A 384 -52.75 4.66 -25.87
N THR A 385 -51.69 3.90 -26.19
CA THR A 385 -51.74 2.45 -26.42
C THR A 385 -51.00 1.75 -25.30
N ALA A 386 -51.66 0.81 -24.63
CA ALA A 386 -51.05 -0.01 -23.58
C ALA A 386 -50.34 -1.24 -24.18
N THR A 387 -49.24 -1.67 -23.56
CA THR A 387 -48.62 -2.99 -23.79
C THR A 387 -48.14 -3.57 -22.45
N ALA A 388 -48.15 -4.91 -22.35
CA ALA A 388 -48.29 -5.64 -21.10
C ALA A 388 -47.02 -5.85 -20.26
N THR A 389 -47.24 -6.03 -18.96
CA THR A 389 -46.34 -6.65 -17.99
C THR A 389 -45.95 -8.08 -18.40
N ALA A 390 -44.68 -8.46 -18.21
CA ALA A 390 -44.22 -9.85 -18.27
C ALA A 390 -43.68 -10.31 -16.90
N THR A 391 -44.16 -11.45 -16.43
CA THR A 391 -43.91 -12.00 -15.08
C THR A 391 -42.57 -12.73 -15.00
N ALA A 392 -41.76 -12.42 -13.97
CA ALA A 392 -40.52 -13.16 -13.68
C ALA A 392 -40.81 -14.41 -12.82
N LYS A 393 -40.30 -15.57 -13.26
CA LYS A 393 -40.34 -16.84 -12.52
C LYS A 393 -39.09 -16.99 -11.65
N PRO A 394 -39.17 -17.46 -10.39
CA PRO A 394 -37.99 -17.64 -9.54
C PRO A 394 -37.23 -18.92 -9.88
N THR A 395 -35.90 -18.85 -9.82
CA THR A 395 -34.98 -20.00 -9.94
C THR A 395 -34.22 -20.17 -8.61
N ALA A 396 -34.08 -21.41 -8.16
CA ALA A 396 -33.53 -21.77 -6.85
C ALA A 396 -32.01 -21.48 -6.70
N PRO A 397 -31.49 -21.29 -5.47
CA PRO A 397 -30.08 -20.98 -5.23
C PRO A 397 -29.15 -22.20 -5.41
N ALA A 398 -27.94 -21.94 -5.90
CA ALA A 398 -26.87 -22.93 -5.99
C ALA A 398 -26.25 -23.26 -4.60
N PRO A 399 -25.71 -24.47 -4.39
CA PRO A 399 -25.28 -24.92 -3.06
C PRO A 399 -23.96 -24.29 -2.60
N THR A 400 -23.88 -24.05 -1.28
CA THR A 400 -22.71 -23.52 -0.57
C THR A 400 -21.51 -24.47 -0.64
N ALA A 401 -20.36 -23.97 -1.08
CA ALA A 401 -19.08 -24.67 -0.93
C ALA A 401 -18.57 -24.57 0.52
N THR A 402 -18.37 -25.73 1.16
CA THR A 402 -17.82 -25.84 2.52
C THR A 402 -16.40 -25.28 2.60
N GLN A 403 -16.14 -24.42 3.60
CA GLN A 403 -14.80 -23.87 3.84
C GLN A 403 -13.84 -24.96 4.33
N ALA A 404 -12.66 -25.05 3.72
CA ALA A 404 -11.53 -25.77 4.30
C ALA A 404 -11.00 -25.00 5.54
N PRO A 405 -10.47 -25.68 6.57
CA PRO A 405 -10.10 -25.04 7.83
C PRO A 405 -8.95 -24.05 7.67
N ALA A 406 -9.02 -22.95 8.43
CA ALA A 406 -8.03 -21.88 8.42
C ALA A 406 -6.65 -22.39 8.84
N SER A 407 -5.64 -22.20 7.99
CA SER A 407 -4.24 -22.41 8.34
C SER A 407 -3.72 -21.27 9.22
N GLY A 408 -3.09 -21.62 10.33
CA GLY A 408 -2.64 -20.67 11.34
C GLY A 408 -1.57 -19.69 10.83
N GLY A 409 -1.55 -18.49 11.42
CA GLY A 409 -0.60 -17.44 11.05
C GLY A 409 0.86 -17.85 11.32
N LEU A 410 1.69 -17.75 10.27
CA LEU A 410 3.13 -17.94 10.38
C LEU A 410 3.83 -16.60 10.67
N PRO A 411 4.93 -16.60 11.46
CA PRO A 411 5.73 -15.39 11.67
C PRO A 411 6.33 -14.90 10.36
N ALA A 412 6.73 -13.62 10.29
CA ALA A 412 7.30 -13.02 9.09
C ALA A 412 8.51 -13.83 8.56
N ILE A 413 8.29 -14.53 7.44
CA ILE A 413 9.24 -15.51 6.91
C ILE A 413 10.37 -14.79 6.16
N SER A 414 11.47 -14.49 6.87
CA SER A 414 12.72 -14.01 6.26
C SER A 414 13.44 -15.10 5.45
N ALA A 415 13.15 -16.38 5.71
CA ALA A 415 13.77 -17.52 5.06
C ALA A 415 12.72 -18.59 4.68
N GLY A 416 12.61 -18.92 3.39
CA GLY A 416 11.72 -19.97 2.87
C GLY A 416 12.48 -21.23 2.47
N VAL A 417 11.89 -22.41 2.72
CA VAL A 417 12.40 -23.69 2.19
C VAL A 417 11.28 -24.63 1.76
N GLY A 418 11.49 -25.33 0.64
CA GLY A 418 10.64 -26.43 0.17
C GLY A 418 11.48 -27.54 -0.45
N VAL A 419 10.91 -28.75 -0.58
CA VAL A 419 11.57 -29.90 -1.22
C VAL A 419 10.57 -30.60 -2.14
N ARG A 420 10.95 -30.89 -3.39
CA ARG A 420 10.11 -31.61 -4.36
C ARG A 420 10.95 -32.67 -5.12
N PRO A 421 10.50 -33.94 -5.18
CA PRO A 421 9.38 -34.51 -4.41
C PRO A 421 9.66 -34.50 -2.90
N GLY A 422 8.59 -34.42 -2.08
CA GLY A 422 8.69 -34.46 -0.62
C GLY A 422 8.94 -35.87 -0.05
N VAL A 423 8.86 -36.90 -0.90
CA VAL A 423 9.22 -38.29 -0.63
C VAL A 423 10.17 -38.74 -1.74
N ALA A 424 11.30 -39.36 -1.41
CA ALA A 424 12.26 -39.86 -2.40
C ALA A 424 13.00 -41.11 -1.91
N ALA A 425 13.26 -42.05 -2.81
CA ALA A 425 14.11 -43.20 -2.50
C ALA A 425 15.60 -42.81 -2.42
N PRO A 426 16.44 -43.54 -1.66
CA PRO A 426 17.89 -43.40 -1.67
C PRO A 426 18.47 -43.37 -3.09
N GLY A 427 19.43 -42.48 -3.36
CA GLY A 427 20.06 -42.31 -4.68
C GLY A 427 19.25 -41.52 -5.71
N ARG A 428 18.03 -41.04 -5.40
CA ARG A 428 17.27 -40.12 -6.27
C ARG A 428 17.55 -38.65 -5.95
N SER A 429 17.35 -37.77 -6.92
CA SER A 429 17.48 -36.31 -6.74
C SER A 429 16.17 -35.67 -6.29
N VAL A 430 16.28 -34.63 -5.47
CA VAL A 430 15.17 -33.72 -5.12
C VAL A 430 15.57 -32.29 -5.41
N THR A 431 14.63 -31.47 -5.92
CA THR A 431 14.80 -30.02 -5.97
C THR A 431 14.53 -29.44 -4.58
N VAL A 432 15.50 -28.74 -4.01
CA VAL A 432 15.26 -27.90 -2.83
C VAL A 432 15.01 -26.47 -3.30
N THR A 433 13.91 -25.87 -2.85
CA THR A 433 13.72 -24.42 -2.94
C THR A 433 14.33 -23.79 -1.69
N ALA A 434 15.25 -22.85 -1.85
CA ALA A 434 15.83 -22.05 -0.78
C ALA A 434 15.67 -20.56 -1.09
N VAL A 435 15.06 -19.78 -0.19
CA VAL A 435 14.82 -18.34 -0.38
C VAL A 435 15.22 -17.61 0.90
N CYS A 436 15.93 -16.49 0.75
CA CYS A 436 16.35 -15.60 1.83
C CYS A 436 15.93 -14.17 1.46
N SER A 437 14.82 -13.71 2.05
CA SER A 437 14.14 -12.46 1.69
C SER A 437 14.90 -11.25 2.22
N GLY A 438 15.88 -10.77 1.46
CA GLY A 438 16.71 -9.61 1.80
C GLY A 438 18.16 -9.95 2.20
N SER A 439 18.57 -11.20 2.08
CA SER A 439 19.95 -11.66 2.32
C SER A 439 20.29 -12.84 1.40
N GLY A 440 21.57 -13.23 1.32
CA GLY A 440 21.97 -14.39 0.52
C GLY A 440 21.56 -15.72 1.16
N VAL A 441 21.24 -16.73 0.36
CA VAL A 441 21.23 -18.14 0.79
C VAL A 441 22.67 -18.52 1.15
N ALA A 442 22.91 -18.85 2.41
CA ALA A 442 24.25 -19.25 2.88
C ALA A 442 24.49 -20.76 2.69
N LYS A 443 23.51 -21.60 3.08
CA LYS A 443 23.55 -23.05 2.82
C LYS A 443 22.21 -23.77 2.98
N VAL A 444 22.07 -24.88 2.28
CA VAL A 444 21.05 -25.92 2.45
C VAL A 444 21.68 -27.10 3.20
N VAL A 445 21.05 -27.57 4.29
CA VAL A 445 21.58 -28.63 5.16
C VAL A 445 20.56 -29.74 5.37
N SER A 446 20.96 -31.00 5.19
CA SER A 446 20.19 -32.18 5.61
C SER A 446 21.07 -33.41 5.83
N THR A 447 20.63 -34.34 6.70
CA THR A 447 21.24 -35.65 6.85
C THR A 447 20.83 -36.65 5.76
N ALA A 448 19.80 -36.35 4.95
CA ALA A 448 19.37 -37.18 3.83
C ALA A 448 20.22 -37.00 2.56
N PHE A 449 20.87 -35.85 2.37
CA PHE A 449 21.59 -35.54 1.14
C PHE A 449 22.97 -36.21 1.10
N ALA A 450 23.44 -36.54 -0.11
CA ALA A 450 24.77 -37.11 -0.35
C ALA A 450 25.88 -36.18 0.18
N THR A 451 25.78 -34.88 -0.16
CA THR A 451 26.53 -33.80 0.50
C THR A 451 25.65 -33.17 1.57
N ARG A 452 26.07 -33.22 2.84
CA ARG A 452 25.21 -32.77 3.96
C ARG A 452 24.95 -31.27 3.99
N GLU A 453 25.93 -30.46 3.60
CA GLU A 453 25.82 -29.01 3.48
C GLU A 453 26.11 -28.58 2.04
N ASN A 454 25.18 -27.88 1.41
CA ASN A 454 25.28 -27.45 0.02
C ASN A 454 25.21 -25.92 -0.01
N VAL A 455 26.14 -25.28 -0.71
CA VAL A 455 26.31 -23.82 -0.79
C VAL A 455 26.03 -23.37 -2.23
N PRO A 456 25.33 -22.24 -2.47
CA PRO A 456 25.18 -21.71 -3.82
C PRO A 456 26.54 -21.42 -4.48
N PRO A 457 26.73 -21.73 -5.78
CA PRO A 457 27.99 -21.45 -6.47
C PRO A 457 28.23 -19.94 -6.69
N VAL A 458 27.18 -19.12 -6.59
CA VAL A 458 27.22 -17.66 -6.62
C VAL A 458 26.28 -17.09 -5.55
N PRO A 459 26.58 -15.92 -4.94
CA PRO A 459 25.69 -15.27 -3.99
C PRO A 459 24.31 -14.99 -4.62
N THR A 460 23.25 -15.49 -4.00
CA THR A 460 21.87 -15.31 -4.49
C THR A 460 20.88 -15.25 -3.34
N VAL A 461 19.80 -14.49 -3.51
CA VAL A 461 18.66 -14.41 -2.57
C VAL A 461 17.70 -15.60 -2.72
N ALA A 462 17.78 -16.35 -3.82
CA ALA A 462 17.01 -17.56 -4.06
C ALA A 462 17.83 -18.60 -4.83
N TRP A 463 17.77 -19.86 -4.40
CA TRP A 463 18.54 -20.96 -4.95
C TRP A 463 17.70 -22.23 -5.03
N TYR A 464 17.78 -22.95 -6.15
CA TYR A 464 16.90 -24.08 -6.48
C TYR A 464 17.69 -25.34 -6.87
N PRO A 465 18.62 -25.84 -6.03
CA PRO A 465 19.49 -26.95 -6.40
C PRO A 465 18.74 -28.27 -6.51
N GLN A 466 19.10 -29.06 -7.52
CA GLN A 466 18.89 -30.52 -7.54
C GLN A 466 19.94 -31.17 -6.63
N LEU A 467 19.52 -31.73 -5.50
CA LEU A 467 20.37 -32.41 -4.52
C LEU A 467 20.07 -33.91 -4.49
N ALA A 468 21.11 -34.73 -4.59
CA ALA A 468 20.99 -36.18 -4.50
C ALA A 468 20.72 -36.63 -3.05
N VAL A 469 19.72 -37.48 -2.85
CA VAL A 469 19.53 -38.24 -1.62
C VAL A 469 20.62 -39.29 -1.53
N SER A 470 21.30 -39.37 -0.40
CA SER A 470 22.35 -40.34 -0.15
C SER A 470 21.83 -41.77 -0.36
N ALA A 471 22.58 -42.59 -1.10
CA ALA A 471 22.30 -44.03 -1.22
C ALA A 471 22.37 -44.78 0.12
N LYS A 472 22.94 -44.13 1.17
CA LYS A 472 23.01 -44.64 2.55
C LYS A 472 22.07 -43.90 3.50
N ALA A 473 21.12 -43.11 2.99
CA ALA A 473 20.08 -42.49 3.82
C ALA A 473 19.21 -43.59 4.45
N ARG A 474 18.88 -43.43 5.73
CA ARG A 474 17.95 -44.35 6.42
C ARG A 474 16.52 -44.03 5.98
N PRO A 475 15.62 -45.01 5.86
CA PRO A 475 14.20 -44.73 5.68
C PRO A 475 13.64 -43.87 6.82
N GLY A 476 12.71 -42.98 6.51
CA GLY A 476 12.04 -42.10 7.49
C GLY A 476 12.20 -40.61 7.20
N ARG A 477 11.83 -39.77 8.19
CA ARG A 477 11.71 -38.32 8.01
C ARG A 477 13.01 -37.60 8.37
N HIS A 478 13.59 -36.89 7.40
CA HIS A 478 14.78 -36.06 7.56
C HIS A 478 14.43 -34.57 7.49
N HIS A 479 15.05 -33.76 8.35
CA HIS A 479 14.91 -32.31 8.30
C HIS A 479 15.79 -31.71 7.20
N VAL A 480 15.25 -30.70 6.50
CA VAL A 480 15.97 -29.89 5.51
C VAL A 480 15.93 -28.44 5.97
N HIS A 481 17.10 -27.86 6.21
CA HIS A 481 17.25 -26.50 6.72
C HIS A 481 17.87 -25.60 5.66
N VAL A 482 17.33 -24.40 5.46
CA VAL A 482 18.01 -23.31 4.74
C VAL A 482 18.51 -22.33 5.78
N ARG A 483 19.79 -21.94 5.67
CA ARG A 483 20.36 -20.83 6.44
C ARG A 483 20.63 -19.66 5.52
N CYS A 484 20.26 -18.47 5.97
CA CYS A 484 20.50 -17.20 5.29
C CYS A 484 21.73 -16.48 5.86
N ALA A 485 22.30 -15.57 5.08
CA ALA A 485 23.47 -14.77 5.47
C ALA A 485 23.18 -13.80 6.64
N ASP A 486 21.91 -13.41 6.84
CA ASP A 486 21.45 -12.64 8.01
C ASP A 486 21.23 -13.50 9.28
N GLY A 487 21.51 -14.81 9.22
CA GLY A 487 21.30 -15.75 10.33
C GLY A 487 19.91 -16.39 10.38
N SER A 488 18.97 -15.98 9.53
CA SER A 488 17.63 -16.59 9.46
C SER A 488 17.69 -18.07 9.05
N ILE A 489 16.75 -18.87 9.56
CA ILE A 489 16.68 -20.31 9.27
C ILE A 489 15.26 -20.71 8.87
N ALA A 490 15.12 -21.29 7.68
CA ALA A 490 13.91 -21.97 7.24
C ALA A 490 14.04 -23.48 7.49
N ARG A 491 12.92 -24.17 7.77
CA ARG A 491 12.91 -25.63 7.97
C ARG A 491 11.75 -26.28 7.23
N THR A 492 12.01 -27.46 6.65
CA THR A 492 11.01 -28.39 6.12
C THR A 492 11.51 -29.83 6.32
N SER A 493 10.83 -30.81 5.71
CA SER A 493 11.20 -32.22 5.78
C SER A 493 11.21 -32.90 4.42
N LEU A 494 12.13 -33.84 4.23
CA LEU A 494 12.11 -34.85 3.18
C LEU A 494 11.85 -36.21 3.86
N THR A 495 10.92 -37.00 3.32
CA THR A 495 10.79 -38.41 3.69
C THR A 495 11.65 -39.26 2.75
N VAL A 496 12.53 -40.07 3.31
CA VAL A 496 13.26 -41.11 2.57
C VAL A 496 12.43 -42.39 2.62
N GLY A 497 12.11 -42.93 1.43
CA GLY A 497 11.35 -44.18 1.26
C GLY A 497 12.20 -45.42 1.43
#